data_AF-A0A0Q4HE55-F1
#
_entry.id   AF-A0A0Q4HE55-F1
#
_cell.length_a   1.000
_cell.length_b   1.000
_cell.length_c   1.000
_cell.angle_alpha   90.00
_cell.angle_beta   90.00
_cell.angle_gamma   90.00
#
_symmetry.space_group_name_H-M   'P 1'
#
loop_
_entity.id
_entity.type
_entity.pdbx_description
1 polymer ?
#
loop_
_entity_poly.entity_id
_entity_poly.type
_entity_poly.pdbx_seq_one_letter_code
_entity_poly.pdbx_strand_id
1 'polypeptide(L)'
;MTRIEFEADVFSPHGLTLLVDGSAQSHVDLGDPTRLFFEYLRRIGHVVDAIAAPGAPIAVLHLGGGALTLPRYVDATRPGSIQVVVDHDAELIDVVRAKAPWPASGIEVHIEDAAEAVRASAARGERFDVVVIDVYTHLDAPAFVDDPGFLAACLGLLGEGGVVVVNIADAAGLARLRTSARAFARADAGAELLAVGDTHVIDGGEEGNTVLVAAPGTLPPAVALRLEAGGPFPVTVLAGAKLDFVLWGAC
;
A
#
# COMPACT_ATOMS: atom_id res chain seq x y z
N MET A 1 -23.27 3.82 14.18
CA MET A 1 -22.24 2.81 14.42
C MET A 1 -21.89 2.24 13.08
N THR A 2 -20.60 2.24 12.75
CA THR A 2 -20.06 1.56 11.58
C THR A 2 -20.33 0.06 11.70
N ARG A 3 -20.80 -0.59 10.64
CA ARG A 3 -21.04 -2.03 10.61
C ARG A 3 -19.83 -2.74 10.01
N ILE A 4 -19.12 -3.50 10.83
CA ILE A 4 -17.92 -4.26 10.42
C ILE A 4 -18.24 -5.75 10.45
N GLU A 5 -18.15 -6.41 9.30
CA GLU A 5 -18.54 -7.80 9.15
C GLU A 5 -17.65 -8.54 8.15
N PHE A 6 -17.71 -9.87 8.20
CA PHE A 6 -17.04 -10.73 7.23
C PHE A 6 -18.06 -11.58 6.49
N GLU A 7 -17.91 -11.66 5.17
CA GLU A 7 -18.62 -12.60 4.32
C GLU A 7 -17.66 -13.70 3.84
N ALA A 8 -18.16 -14.93 3.78
CA ALA A 8 -17.38 -16.04 3.24
C ALA A 8 -17.27 -15.92 1.71
N ASP A 9 -16.08 -16.19 1.18
CA ASP A 9 -15.84 -16.28 -0.24
C ASP A 9 -16.52 -17.53 -0.83
N VAL A 10 -17.08 -17.39 -2.03
CA VAL A 10 -17.69 -18.49 -2.77
C VAL A 10 -16.66 -19.35 -3.51
N PHE A 11 -15.45 -18.83 -3.74
CA PHE A 11 -14.39 -19.49 -4.50
C PHE A 11 -13.36 -20.20 -3.62
N SER A 12 -13.25 -19.82 -2.34
CA SER A 12 -12.35 -20.45 -1.37
C SER A 12 -13.07 -20.74 -0.06
N PRO A 13 -12.99 -21.98 0.46
CA PRO A 13 -13.59 -22.31 1.76
C PRO A 13 -12.91 -21.60 2.95
N HIS A 14 -11.77 -20.95 2.72
CA HIS A 14 -11.04 -20.18 3.72
C HIS A 14 -10.97 -18.68 3.38
N GLY A 15 -11.62 -18.26 2.29
CA GLY A 15 -11.69 -16.87 1.86
C GLY A 15 -12.72 -16.09 2.66
N LEU A 16 -12.35 -14.88 3.05
CA LEU A 16 -13.17 -13.96 3.83
C LEU A 16 -13.06 -12.55 3.24
N THR A 17 -14.19 -11.94 2.90
CA THR A 17 -14.28 -10.54 2.51
C THR A 17 -14.67 -9.70 3.72
N LEU A 18 -13.82 -8.74 4.09
CA LEU A 18 -14.12 -7.73 5.11
C LEU A 18 -15.02 -6.66 4.50
N LEU A 19 -16.20 -6.45 5.09
CA LEU A 19 -17.13 -5.40 4.74
C LEU A 19 -17.18 -4.34 5.84
N VAL A 20 -17.17 -3.07 5.44
CA VAL A 20 -17.44 -1.92 6.31
C VAL A 20 -18.60 -1.14 5.70
N ASP A 21 -19.69 -1.03 6.46
CA ASP A 21 -20.97 -0.45 6.02
C ASP A 21 -21.49 -1.04 4.70
N GLY A 22 -21.23 -2.34 4.49
CA GLY A 22 -21.62 -3.09 3.30
C GLY A 22 -20.69 -2.94 2.09
N SER A 23 -19.63 -2.14 2.19
CA SER A 23 -18.60 -2.02 1.17
C SER A 23 -17.43 -2.95 1.44
N ALA A 24 -16.97 -3.66 0.41
CA ALA A 24 -15.80 -4.51 0.52
C ALA A 24 -14.52 -3.67 0.66
N GLN A 25 -13.84 -3.82 1.79
CA GLN A 25 -12.61 -3.10 2.10
C GLN A 25 -11.37 -3.97 1.94
N SER A 26 -11.50 -5.28 2.19
CA SER A 26 -10.37 -6.19 2.13
C SER A 26 -10.84 -7.63 1.91
N HIS A 27 -9.93 -8.50 1.49
CA HIS A 27 -10.18 -9.93 1.35
C HIS A 27 -8.93 -10.68 1.76
N VAL A 28 -9.11 -11.81 2.45
CA VAL A 28 -8.04 -12.69 2.88
C VAL A 28 -8.45 -14.14 2.67
N ASP A 29 -7.54 -14.97 2.16
CA ASP A 29 -7.67 -16.42 2.19
C ASP A 29 -6.78 -16.97 3.30
N LEU A 30 -7.39 -17.46 4.38
CA LEU A 30 -6.65 -17.97 5.55
C LEU A 30 -5.94 -19.30 5.26
N GLY A 31 -6.36 -20.03 4.22
CA GLY A 31 -5.70 -21.26 3.78
C GLY A 31 -4.53 -21.00 2.83
N ASP A 32 -4.54 -19.87 2.14
CA ASP A 32 -3.47 -19.44 1.22
C ASP A 32 -3.31 -17.91 1.23
N PRO A 33 -2.52 -17.36 2.17
CA PRO A 33 -2.36 -15.92 2.30
C PRO A 33 -1.63 -15.24 1.13
N THR A 34 -1.15 -16.03 0.15
CA THR A 34 -0.55 -15.49 -1.07
C THR A 34 -1.61 -14.99 -2.07
N ARG A 35 -2.89 -15.33 -1.85
CA ARG A 35 -4.02 -14.91 -2.69
C ARG A 35 -4.48 -13.51 -2.33
N LEU A 36 -3.88 -12.54 -2.99
CA LEU A 36 -4.33 -11.15 -2.96
C LEU A 36 -5.47 -10.98 -3.98
N PHE A 37 -6.71 -10.83 -3.50
CA PHE A 37 -7.89 -10.69 -4.36
C PHE A 37 -7.98 -9.31 -5.03
N PHE A 38 -7.80 -8.24 -4.26
CA PHE A 38 -7.88 -6.88 -4.78
C PHE A 38 -6.69 -6.55 -5.68
N GLU A 39 -7.01 -5.97 -6.82
CA GLU A 39 -6.08 -5.60 -7.87
C GLU A 39 -4.92 -4.71 -7.42
N TYR A 40 -5.21 -3.69 -6.61
CA TYR A 40 -4.17 -2.79 -6.11
C TYR A 40 -3.26 -3.51 -5.09
N LEU A 41 -3.81 -4.35 -4.21
CA LEU A 41 -3.02 -5.16 -3.27
C LEU A 41 -2.07 -6.10 -4.01
N ARG A 42 -2.51 -6.72 -5.11
CA ARG A 42 -1.62 -7.54 -5.95
C ARG A 42 -0.43 -6.74 -6.48
N ARG A 43 -0.67 -5.51 -6.96
CA ARG A 43 0.38 -4.61 -7.44
C ARG A 43 1.32 -4.19 -6.30
N ILE A 44 0.81 -3.92 -5.10
CA ILE A 44 1.64 -3.67 -3.91
C ILE A 44 2.47 -4.91 -3.55
N GLY A 45 1.87 -6.11 -3.60
CA GLY A 45 2.58 -7.38 -3.43
C GLY A 45 3.72 -7.55 -4.42
N HIS A 46 3.55 -7.12 -5.68
CA HIS A 46 4.63 -7.09 -6.67
C HIS A 46 5.74 -6.10 -6.33
N VAL A 47 5.42 -4.94 -5.74
CA VAL A 47 6.44 -4.02 -5.23
C VAL A 47 7.22 -4.70 -4.11
N VAL A 48 6.53 -5.24 -3.09
CA VAL A 48 7.17 -5.99 -1.99
C VAL A 48 8.06 -7.11 -2.53
N ASP A 49 7.58 -7.81 -3.57
CA ASP A 49 8.30 -8.89 -4.23
C ASP A 49 9.64 -8.48 -4.86
N ALA A 50 9.78 -7.20 -5.21
CA ALA A 50 10.96 -6.67 -5.90
C ALA A 50 12.04 -6.11 -4.96
N ILE A 51 11.74 -5.96 -3.66
CA ILE A 51 12.61 -5.26 -2.70
C ILE A 51 13.78 -6.12 -2.23
N ALA A 52 13.56 -7.42 -2.07
CA ALA A 52 14.56 -8.37 -1.63
C ALA A 52 14.44 -9.69 -2.39
N ALA A 53 15.49 -10.51 -2.33
CA ALA A 53 15.47 -11.85 -2.91
C ALA A 53 14.27 -12.67 -2.37
N PRO A 54 13.69 -13.58 -3.16
CA PRO A 54 12.56 -14.40 -2.70
C PRO A 54 12.86 -15.11 -1.37
N GLY A 55 11.94 -14.99 -0.41
CA GLY A 55 12.06 -15.58 0.93
C GLY A 55 12.95 -14.81 1.91
N ALA A 56 13.69 -13.78 1.47
CA ALA A 56 14.47 -12.95 2.38
C ALA A 56 13.55 -12.06 3.24
N PRO A 57 13.77 -11.97 4.56
CA PRO A 57 12.97 -11.12 5.43
C PRO A 57 13.22 -9.65 5.12
N ILE A 58 12.20 -8.83 5.35
CA ILE A 58 12.22 -7.37 5.19
C ILE A 58 11.60 -6.70 6.42
N ALA A 59 11.77 -5.38 6.54
CA ALA A 59 11.05 -4.55 7.48
C ALA A 59 9.93 -3.77 6.76
N VAL A 60 8.68 -3.90 7.21
CA VAL A 60 7.53 -3.23 6.59
C VAL A 60 6.72 -2.44 7.61
N LEU A 61 6.44 -1.18 7.29
CA LEU A 61 5.45 -0.37 7.99
C LEU A 61 4.18 -0.30 7.13
N HIS A 62 3.05 -0.78 7.67
CA HIS A 62 1.74 -0.72 7.03
C HIS A 62 0.90 0.35 7.73
N LEU A 63 0.57 1.42 7.03
CA LEU A 63 -0.35 2.46 7.49
C LEU A 63 -1.72 2.15 6.89
N GLY A 64 -2.63 1.67 7.72
CA GLY A 64 -3.84 0.96 7.30
C GLY A 64 -3.62 -0.55 7.30
N GLY A 65 -4.48 -1.30 7.99
CA GLY A 65 -4.35 -2.75 8.13
C GLY A 65 -5.35 -3.54 7.29
N GLY A 66 -6.57 -3.02 7.10
CA GLY A 66 -7.68 -3.79 6.52
C GLY A 66 -7.87 -5.12 7.28
N ALA A 67 -7.99 -6.24 6.56
CA ALA A 67 -8.00 -7.58 7.17
C ALA A 67 -6.59 -8.12 7.54
N LEU A 68 -5.59 -7.23 7.61
CA LEU A 68 -4.16 -7.56 7.66
C LEU A 68 -3.75 -8.51 6.52
N THR A 69 -4.33 -8.28 5.34
CA THR A 69 -4.09 -9.07 4.13
C THR A 69 -2.64 -8.95 3.66
N LEU A 70 -2.16 -7.73 3.46
CA LEU A 70 -0.78 -7.52 3.04
C LEU A 70 0.23 -7.98 4.11
N PRO A 71 0.03 -7.73 5.42
CA PRO A 71 0.89 -8.31 6.45
C PRO A 71 1.00 -9.85 6.41
N ARG A 72 -0.11 -10.57 6.14
CA ARG A 72 -0.06 -12.03 5.97
C ARG A 72 0.66 -12.46 4.72
N TYR A 73 0.47 -11.73 3.64
CA TYR A 73 1.19 -11.98 2.40
C TYR A 73 2.70 -11.87 2.61
N VAL A 74 3.16 -10.84 3.31
CA VAL A 74 4.58 -10.67 3.67
C VAL A 74 5.04 -11.79 4.58
N ASP A 75 4.29 -12.13 5.64
CA ASP A 75 4.67 -13.22 6.55
C ASP A 75 4.83 -14.57 5.82
N ALA A 76 3.90 -14.88 4.91
CA ALA A 76 3.91 -16.11 4.12
C ALA A 76 5.04 -16.16 3.08
N THR A 77 5.35 -15.03 2.43
CA THR A 77 6.35 -14.98 1.35
C THR A 77 7.76 -14.66 1.85
N ARG A 78 7.89 -14.08 3.04
CA ARG A 78 9.13 -13.56 3.64
C ARG A 78 9.13 -13.84 5.15
N PRO A 79 9.15 -15.13 5.55
CA PRO A 79 9.13 -15.50 6.96
C PRO A 79 10.29 -14.86 7.72
N GLY A 80 10.00 -14.35 8.92
CA GLY A 80 10.97 -13.64 9.75
C GLY A 80 11.06 -12.13 9.49
N SER A 81 10.22 -11.59 8.60
CA SER A 81 10.06 -10.14 8.43
C SER A 81 9.55 -9.47 9.70
N ILE A 82 10.00 -8.23 9.92
CA ILE A 82 9.49 -7.36 10.99
C ILE A 82 8.41 -6.49 10.38
N GLN A 83 7.20 -6.52 10.93
CA GLN A 83 6.08 -5.80 10.38
C GLN A 83 5.39 -5.00 11.47
N VAL A 84 5.20 -3.71 11.22
CA VAL A 84 4.44 -2.80 12.07
C VAL A 84 3.19 -2.43 11.30
N VAL A 85 2.02 -2.71 11.85
CA VAL A 85 0.72 -2.33 11.28
C VAL A 85 0.12 -1.26 12.17
N VAL A 86 -0.23 -0.13 11.59
CA VAL A 86 -0.87 0.98 12.28
C VAL A 86 -2.26 1.16 11.72
N ASP A 87 -3.27 1.02 12.57
CA ASP A 87 -4.66 1.32 12.21
C ASP A 87 -5.30 2.16 13.31
N HIS A 88 -6.23 3.05 12.97
CA HIS A 88 -6.89 3.91 13.94
C HIS A 88 -8.18 3.27 14.49
N ASP A 89 -8.74 2.29 13.77
CA ASP A 89 -10.01 1.67 14.12
C ASP A 89 -9.80 0.42 14.98
N ALA A 90 -9.89 0.61 16.30
CA ALA A 90 -9.79 -0.46 17.28
C ALA A 90 -10.87 -1.54 17.09
N GLU A 91 -12.10 -1.13 16.75
CA GLU A 91 -13.24 -2.03 16.58
C GLU A 91 -13.02 -2.94 15.37
N LEU A 92 -12.52 -2.38 14.27
CA LEU A 92 -12.11 -3.13 13.09
C LEU A 92 -11.07 -4.19 13.44
N ILE A 93 -10.00 -3.80 14.12
CA ILE A 93 -8.90 -4.71 14.46
C ILE A 93 -9.37 -5.84 15.39
N ASP A 94 -10.26 -5.55 16.34
CA ASP A 94 -10.87 -6.56 17.21
C ASP A 94 -11.72 -7.57 16.42
N VAL A 95 -12.53 -7.10 15.47
CA VAL A 95 -13.32 -7.97 14.58
C VAL A 95 -12.43 -8.83 13.70
N VAL A 96 -11.37 -8.26 13.10
CA VAL A 96 -10.38 -9.00 12.31
C VAL A 96 -9.70 -10.05 13.19
N ARG A 97 -9.28 -9.71 14.41
CA ARG A 97 -8.63 -10.66 15.33
C ARG A 97 -9.55 -11.83 15.68
N ALA A 98 -10.83 -11.56 15.89
CA ALA A 98 -11.82 -12.57 16.25
C ALA A 98 -12.19 -13.51 15.08
N LYS A 99 -12.23 -13.01 13.84
CA LYS A 99 -12.69 -13.76 12.67
C LYS A 99 -11.57 -14.34 11.82
N ALA A 100 -10.46 -13.63 11.72
CA ALA A 100 -9.31 -13.94 10.91
C ALA A 100 -8.03 -13.71 11.73
N PRO A 101 -7.75 -14.52 12.78
CA PRO A 101 -6.57 -14.32 13.61
C PRO A 101 -5.28 -14.38 12.78
N TRP A 102 -4.28 -13.56 13.15
CA TRP A 102 -2.96 -13.55 12.52
C TRP A 102 -1.90 -14.26 13.37
N PRO A 103 -0.78 -14.69 12.75
CA PRO A 103 0.38 -15.16 13.48
C PRO A 103 0.86 -14.12 14.49
N ALA A 104 1.19 -14.56 15.71
CA ALA A 104 1.70 -13.67 16.75
C ALA A 104 3.17 -13.26 16.53
N SER A 105 3.92 -14.00 15.71
CA SER A 105 5.32 -13.72 15.41
C SER A 105 5.45 -12.78 14.21
N GLY A 106 6.23 -11.71 14.35
CA GLY A 106 6.64 -10.86 13.22
C GLY A 106 5.67 -9.75 12.83
N ILE A 107 4.43 -9.74 13.35
CA ILE A 107 3.43 -8.69 13.09
C ILE A 107 3.05 -8.01 14.41
N GLU A 108 3.45 -6.75 14.56
CA GLU A 108 3.03 -5.86 15.65
C GLU A 108 1.91 -4.95 15.15
N VAL A 109 0.83 -4.82 15.92
CA VAL A 109 -0.34 -4.00 15.54
C VAL A 109 -0.54 -2.91 16.57
N HIS A 110 -0.55 -1.65 16.12
CA HIS A 110 -0.75 -0.45 16.92
C HIS A 110 -2.07 0.20 16.57
N ILE A 111 -2.84 0.56 17.61
CA ILE A 111 -4.09 1.32 17.46
C ILE A 111 -3.78 2.80 17.64
N GLU A 112 -3.39 3.48 16.57
CA GLU A 112 -2.85 4.84 16.60
C GLU A 112 -3.17 5.60 15.30
N ASP A 113 -3.02 6.93 15.33
CA ASP A 113 -3.02 7.74 14.11
C ASP A 113 -1.74 7.48 13.30
N ALA A 114 -1.88 7.28 11.99
CA ALA A 114 -0.76 6.94 11.12
C ALA A 114 0.32 8.04 11.08
N ALA A 115 -0.06 9.32 11.13
CA ALA A 115 0.90 10.42 11.12
C ALA A 115 1.66 10.53 12.45
N GLU A 116 1.01 10.25 13.58
CA GLU A 116 1.69 10.14 14.87
C GLU A 116 2.64 8.94 14.93
N ALA A 117 2.21 7.78 14.44
CA ALA A 117 3.04 6.58 14.42
C ALA A 117 4.31 6.80 13.58
N VAL A 118 4.20 7.42 12.41
CA VAL A 118 5.36 7.78 11.56
C VAL A 118 6.30 8.73 12.30
N ARG A 119 5.78 9.76 13.00
CA ARG A 119 6.60 10.66 13.83
C ARG A 119 7.34 9.91 14.93
N ALA A 120 6.65 9.00 15.61
CA ALA A 120 7.21 8.21 16.69
C ALA A 120 8.30 7.25 16.19
N SER A 121 8.07 6.55 15.09
CA SER A 121 9.08 5.71 14.42
C SER A 121 10.31 6.51 14.03
N ALA A 122 10.12 7.71 13.47
CA ALA A 122 11.23 8.58 13.09
C ALA A 122 12.05 9.01 14.31
N ALA A 123 11.38 9.37 15.43
CA ALA A 123 12.03 9.73 16.68
C ALA A 123 12.82 8.56 17.30
N ARG A 124 12.36 7.32 17.12
CA ARG A 124 13.06 6.11 17.54
C ARG A 124 14.20 5.69 16.59
N GLY A 125 14.31 6.33 15.43
CA GLY A 125 15.33 5.99 14.43
C GLY A 125 15.07 4.66 13.73
N GLU A 126 13.81 4.21 13.68
CA GLU A 126 13.43 2.99 12.97
C GLU A 126 13.67 3.13 11.47
N ARG A 127 13.88 2.00 10.79
CA ARG A 127 14.06 1.92 9.35
C ARG A 127 13.26 0.77 8.77
N PHE A 128 12.68 1.00 7.60
CA PHE A 128 11.87 0.05 6.88
C PHE A 128 12.36 -0.07 5.43
N ASP A 129 12.20 -1.25 4.85
CA ASP A 129 12.43 -1.47 3.42
C ASP A 129 11.20 -1.04 2.61
N VAL A 130 10.01 -1.14 3.21
CA VAL A 130 8.74 -0.72 2.59
C VAL A 130 7.88 0.02 3.60
N VAL A 131 7.38 1.20 3.22
CA VAL A 131 6.30 1.89 3.93
C VAL A 131 5.06 1.87 3.03
N VAL A 132 4.00 1.21 3.45
CA VAL A 132 2.73 1.13 2.73
C VAL A 132 1.74 2.12 3.32
N ILE A 133 1.13 2.94 2.47
CA ILE A 133 0.09 3.90 2.81
C ILE A 133 -1.21 3.45 2.13
N ASP A 134 -2.05 2.78 2.90
CA ASP A 134 -3.32 2.18 2.47
C ASP A 134 -4.44 2.52 3.45
N VAL A 135 -4.60 3.82 3.71
CA VAL A 135 -5.58 4.38 4.65
C VAL A 135 -6.86 4.87 3.96
N TYR A 136 -7.08 4.46 2.72
CA TYR A 136 -8.18 4.93 1.89
C TYR A 136 -9.45 4.14 2.15
N THR A 137 -10.51 4.84 2.55
CA THR A 137 -11.88 4.31 2.51
C THR A 137 -12.58 4.92 1.30
N HIS A 138 -12.75 4.16 0.21
CA HIS A 138 -13.26 4.70 -1.05
C HIS A 138 -12.44 5.88 -1.58
N LEU A 139 -13.08 7.00 -1.95
CA LEU A 139 -12.46 8.21 -2.49
C LEU A 139 -12.02 9.21 -1.40
N ASP A 140 -12.42 8.97 -0.15
CA ASP A 140 -12.10 9.86 0.97
C ASP A 140 -10.86 9.36 1.69
N ALA A 141 -9.94 10.28 1.96
CA ALA A 141 -8.72 9.99 2.68
C ALA A 141 -8.40 11.08 3.68
N PRO A 142 -7.70 10.72 4.77
CA PRO A 142 -7.24 11.70 5.73
C PRO A 142 -6.37 12.77 5.06
N ALA A 143 -6.56 14.04 5.41
CA ALA A 143 -5.85 15.15 4.76
C ALA A 143 -4.30 15.04 4.83
N PHE A 144 -3.77 14.29 5.79
CA PHE A 144 -2.32 14.10 5.95
C PHE A 144 -1.70 13.26 4.82
N VAL A 145 -2.46 12.46 4.07
CA VAL A 145 -1.88 11.58 3.02
C VAL A 145 -1.27 12.37 1.86
N ASP A 146 -1.72 13.62 1.68
CA ASP A 146 -1.20 14.57 0.70
C ASP A 146 -0.34 15.67 1.36
N ASP A 147 -0.03 15.55 2.66
CA ASP A 147 0.84 16.49 3.36
C ASP A 147 2.32 16.20 3.05
N PRO A 148 3.07 17.17 2.49
CA PRO A 148 4.49 16.96 2.19
C PRO A 148 5.36 16.64 3.41
N GLY A 149 5.01 17.14 4.60
CA GLY A 149 5.76 16.86 5.82
C GLY A 149 5.63 15.41 6.27
N PHE A 150 4.41 14.87 6.20
CA PHE A 150 4.13 13.46 6.42
C PHE A 150 4.85 12.57 5.40
N LEU A 151 4.75 12.88 4.11
CA LEU A 151 5.42 12.10 3.06
C LEU A 151 6.95 12.16 3.18
N ALA A 152 7.52 13.31 3.55
CA ALA A 152 8.95 13.44 3.84
C ALA A 152 9.37 12.57 5.03
N ALA A 153 8.54 12.49 6.07
CA ALA A 153 8.78 11.62 7.21
C ALA A 153 8.73 10.14 6.80
N CYS A 154 7.76 9.74 5.97
CA CYS A 154 7.70 8.38 5.41
C CYS A 154 8.94 8.04 4.57
N LEU A 155 9.39 8.94 3.70
CA LEU A 155 10.63 8.76 2.93
C LEU A 155 11.85 8.64 3.85
N GLY A 156 11.93 9.44 4.91
CA GLY A 156 13.03 9.42 5.89
C GLY A 156 13.09 8.16 6.76
N LEU A 157 12.01 7.38 6.80
CA LEU A 157 11.98 6.07 7.45
C LEU A 157 12.58 4.95 6.58
N LEU A 158 12.91 5.21 5.32
CA LEU A 158 13.42 4.18 4.43
C LEU A 158 14.91 3.88 4.65
N GLY A 159 15.25 2.61 4.55
CA GLY A 159 16.64 2.16 4.36
C GLY A 159 17.13 2.37 2.92
N GLU A 160 18.38 1.99 2.65
CA GLU A 160 18.92 2.00 1.28
C GLU A 160 18.11 1.06 0.38
N GLY A 161 17.62 1.57 -0.76
CA GLY A 161 16.79 0.80 -1.69
C GLY A 161 15.34 0.61 -1.25
N GLY A 162 14.91 1.22 -0.14
CA GLY A 162 13.53 1.17 0.32
C GLY A 162 12.57 2.05 -0.48
N VAL A 163 11.27 1.78 -0.38
CA VAL A 163 10.22 2.52 -1.10
C VAL A 163 9.01 2.83 -0.22
N VAL A 164 8.37 3.97 -0.47
CA VAL A 164 7.01 4.25 -0.03
C VAL A 164 6.06 3.79 -1.14
N VAL A 165 4.99 3.10 -0.78
CA VAL A 165 3.94 2.64 -1.68
C VAL A 165 2.61 3.20 -1.21
N VAL A 166 1.87 3.86 -2.08
CA VAL A 166 0.59 4.48 -1.77
C VAL A 166 -0.48 3.89 -2.67
N ASN A 167 -1.53 3.33 -2.08
CA ASN A 167 -2.76 3.03 -2.81
C ASN A 167 -3.51 4.35 -3.02
N ILE A 168 -3.90 4.69 -4.24
CA ILE A 168 -4.65 5.92 -4.55
C ILE A 168 -5.92 5.51 -5.28
N ALA A 169 -7.05 5.58 -4.58
CA ALA A 169 -8.35 5.55 -5.21
C ALA A 169 -8.61 6.92 -5.88
N ASP A 170 -8.91 6.94 -7.17
CA ASP A 170 -9.13 8.16 -7.94
C ASP A 170 -10.38 8.02 -8.79
N ALA A 171 -11.10 9.13 -8.97
CA ALA A 171 -12.10 9.23 -10.01
C ALA A 171 -11.40 9.40 -11.38
N ALA A 172 -12.17 9.30 -12.47
CA ALA A 172 -11.65 9.60 -13.80
C ALA A 172 -10.97 10.99 -13.83
N GLY A 173 -9.82 11.08 -14.50
CA GLY A 173 -9.06 12.33 -14.65
C GLY A 173 -7.80 12.47 -13.77
N LEU A 174 -7.49 11.51 -12.91
CA LEU A 174 -6.21 11.40 -12.17
C LEU A 174 -5.90 12.55 -11.19
N ALA A 175 -6.94 13.16 -10.62
CA ALA A 175 -6.77 14.36 -9.79
C ALA A 175 -5.99 14.07 -8.50
N ARG A 176 -6.25 12.91 -7.88
CA ARG A 176 -5.61 12.51 -6.63
C ARG A 176 -4.20 12.00 -6.87
N LEU A 177 -3.98 11.24 -7.94
CA LEU A 177 -2.62 10.84 -8.35
C LEU A 177 -1.73 12.07 -8.56
N ARG A 178 -2.21 13.10 -9.27
CA ARG A 178 -1.48 14.36 -9.47
C ARG A 178 -1.20 15.08 -8.15
N THR A 179 -2.16 15.08 -7.23
CA THR A 179 -2.01 15.74 -5.93
C THR A 179 -0.94 15.05 -5.09
N SER A 180 -1.01 13.73 -4.95
CA SER A 180 -0.03 12.94 -4.21
C SER A 180 1.37 13.05 -4.82
N ALA A 181 1.50 12.97 -6.15
CA ALA A 181 2.80 13.15 -6.81
C ALA A 181 3.41 14.55 -6.58
N ARG A 182 2.59 15.61 -6.56
CA ARG A 182 3.05 16.97 -6.20
C ARG A 182 3.49 17.06 -4.75
N ALA A 183 2.79 16.36 -3.86
CA ALA A 183 3.15 16.32 -2.44
C ALA A 183 4.50 15.64 -2.24
N PHE A 184 4.76 14.50 -2.91
CA PHE A 184 6.07 13.87 -2.92
C PHE A 184 7.18 14.76 -3.49
N ALA A 185 6.94 15.42 -4.63
CA ALA A 185 7.92 16.34 -5.22
C ALA A 185 8.23 17.55 -4.30
N ARG A 186 7.30 17.95 -3.43
CA ARG A 186 7.52 18.96 -2.39
C ARG A 186 8.21 18.41 -1.15
N ALA A 187 7.94 17.15 -0.81
CA ALA A 187 8.53 16.45 0.32
C ALA A 187 10.04 16.21 0.09
N ASP A 188 10.40 15.79 -1.13
CA ASP A 188 11.79 15.61 -1.56
C ASP A 188 11.88 15.82 -3.08
N ALA A 189 12.65 16.83 -3.49
CA ALA A 189 12.86 17.14 -4.90
C ALA A 189 13.71 16.09 -5.64
N GLY A 190 14.42 15.22 -4.90
CA GLY A 190 15.17 14.09 -5.42
C GLY A 190 14.38 12.79 -5.48
N ALA A 191 13.12 12.78 -5.04
CA ALA A 191 12.34 11.55 -5.03
C ALA A 191 11.98 11.10 -6.45
N GLU A 192 12.33 9.86 -6.80
CA GLU A 192 11.82 9.24 -8.03
C GLU A 192 10.46 8.62 -7.78
N LEU A 193 9.57 8.79 -8.77
CA LEU A 193 8.20 8.30 -8.73
C LEU A 193 7.93 7.32 -9.87
N LEU A 194 7.09 6.33 -9.55
CA LEU A 194 6.50 5.40 -10.50
C LEU A 194 5.02 5.23 -10.17
N ALA A 195 4.14 5.28 -11.16
CA ALA A 195 2.72 4.98 -10.98
C ALA A 195 2.34 3.73 -11.78
N VAL A 196 1.49 2.88 -11.22
CA VAL A 196 1.00 1.66 -11.87
C VAL A 196 -0.47 1.42 -11.58
N GLY A 197 -1.21 0.97 -12.58
CA GLY A 197 -2.63 0.64 -12.44
C GLY A 197 -3.15 -0.10 -13.66
N ASP A 198 -4.46 -0.33 -13.67
CA ASP A 198 -5.17 -0.72 -14.89
C ASP A 198 -4.98 0.37 -15.96
N THR A 199 -4.85 -0.02 -17.23
CA THR A 199 -4.62 0.93 -18.33
C THR A 199 -5.73 1.98 -18.45
N HIS A 200 -6.99 1.60 -18.23
CA HIS A 200 -8.15 2.50 -18.32
C HIS A 200 -8.26 3.45 -17.11
N VAL A 201 -7.63 3.10 -16.00
CA VAL A 201 -7.49 4.00 -14.85
C VAL A 201 -6.33 4.95 -15.10
N ILE A 202 -5.18 4.43 -15.52
CA ILE A 202 -3.93 5.20 -15.72
C ILE A 202 -4.02 6.20 -16.89
N ASP A 203 -4.85 5.94 -17.91
CA ASP A 203 -5.15 6.92 -18.96
C ASP A 203 -6.16 8.00 -18.52
N GLY A 204 -6.74 7.85 -17.33
CA GLY A 204 -7.70 8.76 -16.72
C GLY A 204 -9.13 8.59 -17.24
N GLY A 205 -9.44 7.52 -17.97
CA GLY A 205 -10.76 7.25 -18.52
C GLY A 205 -11.78 6.73 -17.50
N GLU A 206 -11.32 6.00 -16.48
CA GLU A 206 -12.18 5.34 -15.50
C GLU A 206 -11.78 5.67 -14.05
N GLU A 207 -12.72 5.43 -13.13
CA GLU A 207 -12.45 5.41 -11.69
C GLU A 207 -11.74 4.12 -11.31
N GLY A 208 -10.79 4.18 -10.38
CA GLY A 208 -10.14 3.00 -9.85
C GLY A 208 -8.92 3.30 -8.99
N ASN A 209 -8.12 2.27 -8.74
CA ASN A 209 -6.92 2.37 -7.91
C ASN A 209 -5.65 2.46 -8.77
N THR A 210 -4.83 3.46 -8.48
CA THR A 210 -3.43 3.53 -8.90
C THR A 210 -2.54 3.27 -7.69
N VAL A 211 -1.45 2.53 -7.88
CA VAL A 211 -0.38 2.41 -6.90
C VAL A 211 0.73 3.38 -7.29
N LEU A 212 1.03 4.33 -6.41
CA LEU A 212 2.16 5.25 -6.55
C LEU A 212 3.32 4.74 -5.69
N VAL A 213 4.50 4.61 -6.28
CA VAL A 213 5.73 4.19 -5.60
C VAL A 213 6.71 5.37 -5.61
N ALA A 214 7.32 5.64 -4.47
CA ALA A 214 8.30 6.71 -4.29
C ALA A 214 9.56 6.19 -3.58
N ALA A 215 10.73 6.68 -3.97
CA ALA A 215 12.00 6.42 -3.27
C ALA A 215 12.77 7.73 -3.07
N PRO A 216 13.60 7.88 -2.01
CA PRO A 216 14.43 9.06 -1.76
C PRO A 216 15.68 9.05 -2.66
N GLY A 217 15.46 9.03 -3.97
CA GLY A 217 16.46 8.82 -5.02
C GLY A 217 16.02 7.73 -5.99
N THR A 218 16.98 6.96 -6.52
CA THR A 218 16.70 6.00 -7.59
C THR A 218 15.83 4.83 -7.13
N LEU A 219 14.71 4.62 -7.84
CA LEU A 219 13.84 3.47 -7.62
C LEU A 219 14.59 2.17 -7.96
N PRO A 220 14.45 1.09 -7.14
CA PRO A 220 15.02 -0.20 -7.49
C PRO A 220 14.51 -0.67 -8.86
N PRO A 221 15.38 -0.94 -9.86
CA PRO A 221 14.93 -1.27 -11.21
C PRO A 221 14.02 -2.51 -11.29
N ALA A 222 14.16 -3.43 -10.32
CA ALA A 222 13.33 -4.61 -10.20
C ALA A 222 11.85 -4.28 -9.97
N VAL A 223 11.52 -3.14 -9.34
CA VAL A 223 10.13 -2.74 -9.05
C VAL A 223 9.35 -2.54 -10.33
N ALA A 224 9.87 -1.73 -11.27
CA ALA A 224 9.21 -1.49 -12.55
C ALA A 224 9.07 -2.79 -13.36
N LEU A 225 10.15 -3.57 -13.48
CA LEU A 225 10.14 -4.83 -14.22
C LEU A 225 9.12 -5.84 -13.67
N ARG A 226 9.02 -5.92 -12.34
CA ARG A 226 8.09 -6.84 -11.67
C ARG A 226 6.64 -6.40 -11.86
N LEU A 227 6.37 -5.10 -11.77
CA LEU A 227 5.03 -4.53 -11.99
C LEU A 227 4.54 -4.72 -13.44
N GLU A 228 5.41 -4.53 -14.43
CA GLU A 228 5.07 -4.74 -15.84
C GLU A 228 4.76 -6.22 -16.15
N ALA A 229 5.48 -7.16 -15.51
CA ALA A 229 5.37 -8.59 -15.80
C ALA A 229 4.37 -9.34 -14.90
N GLY A 230 4.04 -8.81 -13.72
CA GLY A 230 3.31 -9.53 -12.67
C GLY A 230 1.78 -9.51 -12.82
N GLY A 231 1.24 -8.53 -13.55
CA GLY A 231 -0.19 -8.25 -13.60
C GLY A 231 -0.72 -7.66 -12.28
N PRO A 232 -2.05 -7.73 -12.03
CA PRO A 232 -3.09 -8.14 -12.98
C PRO A 232 -3.06 -7.29 -14.25
N PHE A 233 -3.52 -7.88 -15.36
CA PHE A 233 -3.55 -7.27 -16.68
C PHE A 233 -4.99 -6.83 -17.04
N PRO A 234 -5.16 -5.73 -17.78
CA PRO A 234 -4.11 -4.88 -18.36
C PRO A 234 -3.35 -4.06 -17.31
N VAL A 235 -2.08 -3.75 -17.60
CA VAL A 235 -1.22 -2.98 -16.70
C VAL A 235 -0.50 -1.89 -17.48
N THR A 236 -0.48 -0.69 -16.91
CA THR A 236 0.36 0.40 -17.40
C THR A 236 1.25 0.88 -16.26
N VAL A 237 2.55 0.91 -16.51
CA VAL A 237 3.56 1.48 -15.61
C VAL A 237 4.06 2.80 -16.21
N LEU A 238 3.94 3.88 -15.44
CA LEU A 238 4.41 5.22 -15.78
C LEU A 238 5.60 5.58 -14.88
N ALA A 239 6.73 5.92 -15.50
CA ALA A 239 7.92 6.44 -14.83
C ALA A 239 8.62 7.48 -15.71
N GLY A 240 9.45 8.32 -15.09
CA GLY A 240 10.22 9.36 -15.78
C GLY A 240 9.35 10.25 -16.68
N ALA A 241 9.83 10.54 -17.89
CA ALA A 241 9.17 11.46 -18.82
C ALA A 241 7.70 11.10 -19.16
N LYS A 242 7.35 9.81 -19.15
CA LYS A 242 5.95 9.39 -19.38
C LYS A 242 5.05 9.78 -18.20
N LEU A 243 5.55 9.56 -16.98
CA LEU A 243 4.85 9.97 -15.77
C LEU A 243 4.75 11.50 -15.71
N ASP A 244 5.84 12.21 -15.98
CA ASP A 244 5.86 13.68 -16.02
C ASP A 244 4.82 14.25 -16.99
N PHE A 245 4.70 13.66 -18.19
CA PHE A 245 3.68 14.08 -19.15
C PHE A 245 2.26 13.91 -18.61
N VAL A 246 1.96 12.79 -17.95
CA VAL A 246 0.62 12.52 -17.38
C VAL A 246 0.31 13.44 -16.20
N LEU A 247 1.32 13.72 -15.37
CA LEU A 247 1.17 14.52 -14.17
C LEU A 247 1.11 16.03 -14.47
N TRP A 248 1.97 16.51 -15.37
CA TRP A 248 2.25 17.93 -15.59
C TRP A 248 1.85 18.44 -16.97
N GLY A 249 1.55 17.55 -17.92
CA GLY A 249 1.32 17.87 -19.32
C GLY A 249 2.63 17.93 -20.13
N ALA A 250 2.54 18.33 -21.40
CA ALA A 250 3.72 18.67 -22.18
C ALA A 250 4.35 19.97 -21.63
N CYS A 251 5.63 19.91 -21.25
CA CYS A 251 6.43 21.10 -20.99
C CYS A 251 6.73 21.88 -22.28
#